data_AF-A0A3Q2GJ18-F1
#
_entry.id   AF-A0A3Q2GJ18-F1
#
_cell.length_a   1.000
_cell.length_b   1.000
_cell.length_c   1.000
_cell.angle_alpha   90.00
_cell.angle_beta   90.00
_cell.angle_gamma   90.00
#
_symmetry.space_group_name_H-M   'P 1'
#
loop_
_entity.id
_entity.type
_entity.pdbx_description
1 polymer ?
#
loop_
_entity_poly.entity_id
_entity_poly.type
_entity_poly.pdbx_seq_one_letter_code
_entity_poly.pdbx_strand_id
1 'polypeptide(L)'
;MGSASEDLLVTLQILPGFFSNCLFLALYDSVVLVKRVVALLSRSRSAGCGEWRRMLTSEGLRSIWNSFLLDAHKQVKLGCEAPNSKVVKVADGPRWSSPVVPYGSRIQTSGECRLLDFETSDRPLVVNFGSLVEDFSEVADFLLVYIDEAHPSDGWVAPRMGPCSFSFRKHQNLEERIGAARKLIEHFSLPPQCQLVADCMDNNANVAYGVANERVCIVHQRKIAYLGGKGPFFYSLKDVRQWLEQTDLDKEYRLLCKSTFFLFTMLLLLP
;
A
#
# COMPACT_ATOMS: atom_id res chain seq x y z
N MET A 1 22.58 21.51 18.15
CA MET A 1 21.79 22.56 17.47
C MET A 1 21.24 22.13 16.09
N GLY A 2 21.57 20.94 15.55
CA GLY A 2 21.08 20.49 14.22
C GLY A 2 19.64 19.93 14.19
N SER A 3 19.23 19.14 15.18
CA SER A 3 17.92 18.45 15.16
C SER A 3 16.71 19.39 15.17
N ALA A 4 16.72 20.44 15.99
CA ALA A 4 15.61 21.39 16.07
C ALA A 4 15.38 22.17 14.76
N SER A 5 16.43 22.37 13.96
CA SER A 5 16.31 23.04 12.66
C SER A 5 15.71 22.12 11.59
N GLU A 6 16.04 20.84 11.63
CA GLU A 6 15.49 19.83 10.72
C GLU A 6 14.01 19.59 11.03
N ASP A 7 13.66 19.44 12.31
CA ASP A 7 12.28 19.27 12.77
C ASP A 7 11.41 20.48 12.38
N LEU A 8 11.96 21.71 12.48
CA LEU A 8 11.27 22.93 12.05
C LEU A 8 11.05 22.94 10.54
N LEU A 9 12.06 22.57 9.74
CA LEU A 9 11.94 22.52 8.28
C LEU A 9 10.90 21.50 7.83
N VAL A 10 10.93 20.30 8.42
CA VAL A 10 9.93 19.25 8.16
C VAL A 10 8.53 19.74 8.52
N THR A 11 8.38 20.38 9.68
CA THR A 11 7.10 20.97 10.11
C THR A 11 6.61 22.00 9.09
N LEU A 12 7.46 22.92 8.65
CA LEU A 12 7.11 23.94 7.65
C LEU A 12 6.69 23.33 6.31
N GLN A 13 7.29 22.21 5.89
CA GLN A 13 6.91 21.49 4.67
C GLN A 13 5.54 20.80 4.81
N ILE A 14 5.20 20.32 6.01
CA ILE A 14 3.95 19.61 6.29
C ILE A 14 2.76 20.55 6.38
N LEU A 15 2.94 21.74 6.98
CA LEU A 15 1.84 22.65 7.33
C LEU A 15 0.88 22.97 6.16
N PRO A 16 1.34 23.30 4.94
CA PRO A 16 0.42 23.60 3.83
C PRO A 16 -0.51 22.42 3.51
N GLY A 17 0.04 21.21 3.42
CA GLY A 17 -0.73 20.00 3.16
C GLY A 17 -1.68 19.66 4.30
N PHE A 18 -1.23 19.82 5.55
CA PHE A 18 -2.05 19.62 6.74
C PHE A 18 -3.25 20.57 6.78
N PHE A 19 -3.03 21.87 6.63
CA PHE A 19 -4.11 22.86 6.66
C PHE A 19 -5.09 22.69 5.49
N SER A 20 -4.60 22.32 4.30
CA SER A 20 -5.46 22.00 3.15
C SER A 20 -6.40 20.83 3.45
N ASN A 21 -5.91 19.77 4.11
CA ASN A 21 -6.75 18.64 4.53
C ASN A 21 -7.76 19.06 5.61
N CYS A 22 -7.34 19.88 6.58
CA CYS A 22 -8.24 20.42 7.60
C CYS A 22 -9.37 21.24 6.98
N LEU A 23 -9.04 22.11 6.02
CA LEU A 23 -10.03 22.91 5.29
C LEU A 23 -10.99 22.02 4.51
N PHE A 24 -10.49 20.99 3.83
CA PHE A 24 -11.33 20.02 3.11
C PHE A 24 -12.34 19.34 4.05
N LEU A 25 -11.90 18.87 5.23
CA LEU A 25 -12.79 18.28 6.22
C LEU A 25 -13.82 19.27 6.77
N ALA A 26 -13.42 20.52 7.02
CA ALA A 26 -14.32 21.57 7.47
C ALA A 26 -15.41 21.87 6.43
N LEU A 27 -15.04 21.94 5.15
CA LEU A 27 -15.97 22.13 4.05
C LEU A 27 -16.91 20.92 3.89
N TYR A 28 -16.38 19.70 3.98
CA TYR A 28 -17.17 18.48 3.94
C TYR A 28 -18.23 18.46 5.05
N ASP A 29 -17.83 18.69 6.30
CA ASP A 29 -18.75 18.72 7.44
C ASP A 29 -19.80 19.82 7.28
N SER A 30 -19.42 20.99 6.73
CA SER A 30 -20.34 22.09 6.45
C SER A 30 -21.38 21.71 5.41
N VAL A 31 -20.97 21.08 4.29
CA VAL A 31 -21.88 20.63 3.24
C VAL A 31 -22.85 19.56 3.76
N VAL A 32 -22.36 18.60 4.55
CA VAL A 32 -23.21 17.56 5.14
C VAL A 32 -24.22 18.16 6.12
N LEU A 33 -23.80 19.14 6.93
CA LEU A 33 -24.68 19.87 7.83
C LEU A 33 -25.78 20.62 7.06
N VAL A 34 -25.42 21.35 6.00
CA VAL A 34 -26.39 22.06 5.14
C VAL A 34 -27.38 21.08 4.52
N LYS A 35 -26.92 19.96 3.96
CA LYS A 35 -27.80 18.91 3.41
C LYS A 35 -28.83 18.42 4.43
N ARG A 36 -28.42 18.25 5.69
CA ARG A 36 -29.32 17.84 6.79
C ARG A 36 -30.33 18.91 7.13
N VAL A 37 -29.90 20.17 7.26
CA VAL A 37 -30.81 21.29 7.51
C VAL A 37 -31.86 21.40 6.41
N VAL A 38 -31.44 21.30 5.14
CA VAL A 38 -32.36 21.29 3.99
C VAL A 38 -33.34 20.13 4.06
N ALA A 39 -32.87 18.91 4.36
CA ALA A 39 -33.74 17.73 4.49
C ALA A 39 -34.78 17.88 5.62
N LEU A 40 -34.37 18.42 6.78
CA LEU A 40 -35.26 18.69 7.91
C LEU A 40 -36.33 19.74 7.56
N LEU A 41 -35.94 20.82 6.89
CA LEU A 41 -36.85 21.88 6.45
C LEU A 41 -37.84 21.39 5.37
N SER A 42 -37.43 20.43 4.54
CA SER A 42 -38.25 19.92 3.43
C SER A 42 -39.34 18.92 3.86
N ARG A 43 -39.52 18.64 5.17
CA ARG A 43 -40.51 17.70 5.77
C ARG A 43 -40.55 16.30 5.14
N SER A 44 -39.52 15.90 4.39
CA SER A 44 -39.39 14.52 3.91
C SER A 44 -38.93 13.66 5.08
N ARG A 45 -39.87 12.96 5.72
CA ARG A 45 -39.56 11.79 6.57
C ARG A 45 -39.11 10.65 5.66
N SER A 46 -37.96 10.80 5.01
CA SER A 46 -37.27 9.65 4.44
C SER A 46 -36.50 8.98 5.57
N ALA A 47 -36.96 7.78 5.92
CA ALA A 47 -36.39 6.90 6.92
C ALA A 47 -34.91 6.63 6.62
N GLY A 48 -34.08 6.71 7.66
CA GLY A 48 -32.69 6.27 7.62
C GLY A 48 -31.66 7.38 7.38
N CYS A 49 -31.72 8.50 8.11
CA CYS A 49 -30.54 9.35 8.21
C CYS A 49 -29.52 8.63 9.09
N GLY A 50 -28.59 7.90 8.47
CA GLY A 50 -27.48 7.27 9.17
C GLY A 50 -26.81 8.25 10.13
N GLU A 51 -26.30 7.70 11.24
CA GLU A 51 -25.63 8.46 12.30
C GLU A 51 -24.61 9.43 11.67
N TRP A 52 -24.80 10.74 11.90
CA TRP A 52 -23.83 11.71 11.44
C TRP A 52 -22.58 11.56 12.27
N ARG A 53 -21.44 11.44 11.61
CA ARG A 53 -20.16 11.62 12.27
C ARG A 53 -19.45 12.80 11.65
N ARG A 54 -19.12 13.78 12.48
CA ARG A 54 -18.22 14.88 12.10
C ARG A 54 -16.87 14.26 11.72
N MET A 55 -16.29 14.72 10.61
CA MET A 55 -14.98 14.25 10.16
C MET A 55 -13.84 15.08 10.72
N LEU A 56 -14.03 16.40 10.88
CA LEU A 56 -13.09 17.28 11.54
C LEU A 56 -13.15 17.07 13.06
N THR A 57 -12.41 16.07 13.55
CA THR A 57 -12.25 15.77 14.98
C THR A 57 -10.79 15.88 15.38
N SER A 58 -10.52 15.98 16.69
CA SER A 58 -9.14 15.95 17.21
C SER A 58 -8.39 14.68 16.82
N GLU A 59 -9.09 13.53 16.78
CA GLU A 59 -8.53 12.25 16.31
C GLU A 59 -8.20 12.29 14.82
N GLY A 60 -9.08 12.87 13.99
CA GLY A 60 -8.83 13.05 12.56
C GLY A 60 -7.65 13.97 12.28
N LEU A 61 -7.56 15.10 12.98
CA LEU A 61 -6.42 16.01 12.89
C LEU A 61 -5.11 15.30 13.28
N ARG A 62 -5.11 14.53 14.38
CA ARG A 62 -3.95 13.74 14.79
C ARG A 62 -3.58 12.69 13.75
N SER A 63 -4.56 12.01 13.16
CA SER A 63 -4.33 11.01 12.11
C SER A 63 -3.69 11.64 10.87
N ILE A 64 -4.24 12.77 10.39
CA ILE A 64 -3.68 13.51 9.24
C ILE A 64 -2.26 13.98 9.53
N TRP A 65 -2.01 14.55 10.71
CA TRP A 65 -0.68 14.99 11.11
C TRP A 65 0.33 13.85 11.15
N ASN A 66 -0.02 12.75 11.83
CA ASN A 66 0.83 11.55 11.91
C ASN A 66 1.11 10.97 10.52
N SER A 67 0.11 10.99 9.64
CA SER A 67 0.24 10.58 8.24
C SER A 67 1.25 11.45 7.47
N PHE A 68 1.39 12.74 7.78
CA PHE A 68 2.40 13.60 7.17
C PHE A 68 3.79 13.38 7.77
N LEU A 69 3.89 13.24 9.09
CA LEU A 69 5.15 12.89 9.75
C LEU A 69 5.72 11.56 9.23
N LEU A 70 4.87 10.55 9.12
CA LEU A 70 5.23 9.23 8.60
C LEU A 70 5.81 9.31 7.18
N ASP A 71 5.23 10.15 6.32
CA ASP A 71 5.74 10.35 4.96
C ASP A 71 7.03 11.18 4.91
N ALA A 72 7.18 12.17 5.79
CA ALA A 72 8.38 13.00 5.86
C ALA A 72 9.60 12.21 6.36
N HIS A 73 9.39 11.28 7.30
CA HIS A 73 10.45 10.46 7.89
C HIS A 73 10.62 9.08 7.23
N LYS A 74 10.02 8.86 6.05
CA LYS A 74 10.17 7.60 5.32
C LYS A 74 11.64 7.32 4.97
N GLN A 75 12.03 6.06 5.09
CA GLN A 75 13.40 5.63 4.76
C GLN A 75 13.56 5.39 3.25
N VAL A 76 12.47 4.98 2.60
CA VAL A 76 12.43 4.67 1.17
C VAL A 76 12.69 5.94 0.32
N LYS A 77 13.57 5.81 -0.68
CA LYS A 77 13.93 6.87 -1.62
C LYS A 77 14.05 6.30 -3.02
N LEU A 78 13.55 7.04 -4.02
CA LEU A 78 13.66 6.65 -5.43
C LEU A 78 15.13 6.47 -5.83
N GLY A 79 15.45 5.37 -6.51
CA GLY A 79 16.79 5.01 -6.96
C GLY A 79 17.72 4.42 -5.89
N CYS A 80 17.34 4.47 -4.60
CA CYS A 80 18.11 3.88 -3.51
C CYS A 80 17.73 2.41 -3.27
N GLU A 81 18.50 1.73 -2.42
CA GLU A 81 18.15 0.39 -1.97
C GLU A 81 16.78 0.38 -1.25
N ALA A 82 15.98 -0.62 -1.56
CA ALA A 82 14.67 -0.81 -0.98
C ALA A 82 14.80 -1.30 0.48
N PRO A 83 14.11 -0.68 1.45
CA PRO A 83 14.12 -1.16 2.82
C PRO A 83 13.60 -2.60 2.92
N ASN A 84 14.41 -3.50 3.49
CA ASN A 84 14.08 -4.93 3.60
C ASN A 84 13.32 -5.25 4.90
N SER A 85 12.14 -4.64 5.03
CA SER A 85 11.25 -4.74 6.19
C SER A 85 10.82 -6.17 6.50
N LYS A 86 10.60 -6.47 7.79
CA LYS A 86 10.07 -7.75 8.24
C LYS A 86 8.56 -7.76 8.03
N VAL A 87 8.05 -8.84 7.45
CA VAL A 87 6.63 -9.06 7.21
C VAL A 87 6.26 -10.49 7.60
N VAL A 88 4.98 -10.74 7.81
CA VAL A 88 4.46 -12.05 8.21
C VAL A 88 3.56 -12.59 7.12
N LYS A 89 3.78 -13.84 6.73
CA LYS A 89 2.95 -14.50 5.71
C LYS A 89 1.52 -14.68 6.21
N VAL A 90 0.57 -14.29 5.37
CA VAL A 90 -0.83 -14.66 5.58
C VAL A 90 -1.02 -15.98 4.84
N ALA A 91 -1.22 -17.07 5.59
CA ALA A 91 -1.38 -18.38 4.97
C ALA A 91 -2.69 -18.46 4.19
N ASP A 92 -2.57 -18.61 2.87
CA ASP A 92 -3.60 -19.09 1.96
C ASP A 92 -3.25 -20.54 1.56
N GLY A 93 -4.19 -21.49 1.67
CA GLY A 93 -4.04 -22.76 0.94
C GLY A 93 -4.08 -22.52 -0.58
N PRO A 94 -3.64 -23.42 -1.47
CA PRO A 94 -2.86 -24.65 -1.33
C PRO A 94 -1.47 -24.60 -2.04
N ARG A 95 -0.87 -23.42 -2.26
CA ARG A 95 0.46 -23.32 -2.93
C ARG A 95 1.67 -23.46 -1.99
N TRP A 96 1.46 -23.47 -0.67
CA TRP A 96 2.58 -23.60 0.26
C TRP A 96 2.86 -25.06 0.63
N SER A 97 3.52 -25.79 -0.28
CA SER A 97 4.17 -27.06 0.04
C SER A 97 5.51 -26.78 0.73
N SER A 98 5.51 -26.44 2.02
CA SER A 98 6.67 -26.65 2.89
C SER A 98 6.37 -27.79 3.86
N PRO A 99 7.36 -28.62 4.24
CA PRO A 99 7.12 -29.80 5.05
C PRO A 99 6.49 -29.40 6.38
N VAL A 100 5.31 -29.96 6.63
CA VAL A 100 4.56 -29.82 7.88
C VAL A 100 5.45 -30.28 9.02
N VAL A 101 5.88 -29.36 9.88
CA VAL A 101 6.47 -29.70 11.17
C VAL A 101 5.33 -30.02 12.14
N PRO A 102 5.36 -31.15 12.87
CA PRO A 102 4.20 -31.60 13.66
C PRO A 102 3.84 -30.64 14.80
N TYR A 103 2.53 -30.50 14.98
CA TYR A 103 1.85 -29.84 16.08
C TYR A 103 2.37 -30.35 17.44
N GLY A 104 3.01 -29.48 18.23
CA GLY A 104 3.43 -29.84 19.59
C GLY A 104 4.73 -29.23 20.12
N SER A 105 5.28 -28.17 19.52
CA SER A 105 6.42 -27.46 20.12
C SER A 105 6.23 -25.95 20.11
N ARG A 106 6.69 -25.34 21.21
CA ARG A 106 6.64 -23.92 21.59
C ARG A 106 6.61 -22.94 20.42
N ILE A 107 5.75 -21.93 20.54
CA ILE A 107 5.65 -20.68 19.74
C ILE A 107 7.05 -20.25 19.27
N GLN A 108 7.40 -20.66 18.06
CA GLN A 108 8.49 -20.10 17.26
C GLN A 108 7.84 -19.36 16.09
N THR A 109 8.41 -18.21 15.80
CA THR A 109 8.20 -17.27 14.69
C THR A 109 8.22 -17.94 13.30
N SER A 110 7.25 -18.81 13.01
CA SER A 110 7.24 -19.72 11.84
C SER A 110 6.72 -19.07 10.54
N GLY A 111 6.38 -17.77 10.56
CA GLY A 111 5.79 -17.06 9.42
C GLY A 111 6.47 -15.75 9.04
N GLU A 112 7.57 -15.38 9.72
CA GLU A 112 8.30 -14.16 9.43
C GLU A 112 9.15 -14.31 8.16
N CYS A 113 9.10 -13.33 7.28
CA CYS A 113 9.90 -13.23 6.08
C CYS A 113 10.25 -11.77 5.81
N ARG A 114 10.97 -11.50 4.73
CA ARG A 114 11.36 -10.15 4.34
C ARG A 114 10.64 -9.73 3.06
N LEU A 115 10.37 -8.43 2.95
CA LEU A 115 9.70 -7.87 1.77
C LEU A 115 10.45 -8.19 0.47
N LEU A 116 11.79 -8.16 0.48
CA LEU A 116 12.59 -8.47 -0.70
C LEU A 116 12.77 -9.96 -0.97
N ASP A 117 12.25 -10.86 -0.12
CA ASP A 117 12.26 -12.30 -0.41
C ASP A 117 11.25 -12.67 -1.52
N PHE A 118 10.35 -11.74 -1.85
CA PHE A 118 9.33 -11.88 -2.90
C PHE A 118 9.79 -11.32 -4.26
N GLU A 119 10.96 -10.70 -4.32
CA GLU A 119 11.54 -10.19 -5.57
C GLU A 119 12.32 -11.31 -6.27
N THR A 120 11.88 -11.71 -7.47
CA THR A 120 12.66 -12.63 -8.31
C THR A 120 13.72 -11.85 -9.09
N SER A 121 14.95 -12.37 -9.18
CA SER A 121 16.13 -11.66 -9.72
C SER A 121 15.99 -11.02 -11.11
N ASP A 122 15.01 -11.43 -11.92
CA ASP A 122 14.79 -10.94 -13.29
C ASP A 122 13.48 -10.15 -13.50
N ARG A 123 12.71 -9.94 -12.43
CA ARG A 123 11.36 -9.36 -12.50
C ARG A 123 11.19 -8.23 -11.47
N PRO A 124 10.55 -7.11 -11.83
CA PRO A 124 10.18 -6.09 -10.86
C PRO A 124 9.11 -6.63 -9.90
N LEU A 125 9.25 -6.29 -8.62
CA LEU A 125 8.26 -6.54 -7.57
C LEU A 125 7.40 -5.29 -7.38
N VAL A 126 6.11 -5.40 -7.69
CA VAL A 126 5.11 -4.35 -7.46
C VAL A 126 4.45 -4.59 -6.11
N VAL A 127 4.52 -3.60 -5.23
CA VAL A 127 3.96 -3.67 -3.87
C VAL A 127 2.70 -2.82 -3.77
N ASN A 128 1.62 -3.35 -3.17
CA ASN A 128 0.34 -2.66 -2.92
C ASN A 128 -0.34 -2.09 -4.19
N PHE A 129 -0.51 -2.96 -5.18
CA PHE A 129 -1.18 -2.71 -6.45
C PHE A 129 -2.70 -2.92 -6.33
N GLY A 130 -3.43 -2.27 -7.23
CA GLY A 130 -4.88 -2.48 -7.41
C GLY A 130 -5.14 -3.58 -8.44
N SER A 131 -5.89 -3.27 -9.49
CA SER A 131 -6.30 -4.25 -10.51
C SER A 131 -5.23 -4.56 -11.58
N LEU A 132 -3.94 -4.37 -11.31
CA LEU A 132 -2.87 -4.51 -12.34
C LEU A 132 -2.30 -5.92 -12.47
N VAL A 133 -2.65 -6.85 -11.58
CA VAL A 133 -2.06 -8.19 -11.57
C VAL A 133 -2.38 -8.96 -12.85
N GLU A 134 -3.64 -8.91 -13.29
CA GLU A 134 -4.10 -9.72 -14.42
C GLU A 134 -3.32 -9.38 -15.70
N ASP A 135 -3.06 -8.10 -15.94
CA ASP A 135 -2.40 -7.61 -17.15
C ASP A 135 -0.88 -7.82 -17.17
N PHE A 136 -0.24 -7.84 -16.00
CA PHE A 136 1.23 -7.78 -15.90
C PHE A 136 1.85 -8.95 -15.12
N SER A 137 1.05 -9.97 -14.78
CA SER A 137 1.50 -11.15 -14.02
C SER A 137 2.57 -11.98 -14.72
N GLU A 138 2.78 -11.80 -16.03
CA GLU A 138 3.86 -12.44 -16.80
C GLU A 138 5.20 -11.69 -16.68
N VAL A 139 5.16 -10.37 -16.46
CA VAL A 139 6.38 -9.53 -16.47
C VAL A 139 6.83 -9.09 -15.08
N ALA A 140 5.92 -9.04 -14.10
CA ALA A 140 6.19 -8.57 -12.74
C ALA A 140 5.66 -9.52 -11.66
N ASP A 141 6.31 -9.48 -10.49
CA ASP A 141 5.84 -10.12 -9.27
C ASP A 141 4.99 -9.14 -8.45
N PHE A 142 4.00 -9.66 -7.73
CA PHE A 142 2.97 -8.84 -7.07
C PHE A 142 2.84 -9.23 -5.58
N LEU A 143 3.16 -8.28 -4.70
CA LEU A 143 3.02 -8.39 -3.24
C LEU A 143 2.05 -7.36 -2.65
N LEU A 144 1.03 -7.80 -1.91
CA LEU A 144 0.17 -6.93 -1.12
C LEU A 144 0.60 -7.02 0.35
N VAL A 145 0.86 -5.87 0.98
CA VAL A 145 1.27 -5.77 2.39
C VAL A 145 0.12 -5.15 3.18
N TYR A 146 -0.54 -5.97 3.99
CA TYR A 146 -1.58 -5.54 4.92
C TYR A 146 -0.95 -4.78 6.10
N ILE A 147 -1.31 -3.52 6.26
CA ILE A 147 -0.82 -2.63 7.32
C ILE A 147 -1.92 -2.33 8.35
N ASP A 148 -1.65 -1.43 9.28
CA ASP A 148 -2.65 -1.00 10.25
C ASP A 148 -3.83 -0.26 9.59
N GLU A 149 -5.01 -0.34 10.22
CA GLU A 149 -6.22 0.27 9.68
C GLU A 149 -6.10 1.80 9.63
N ALA A 150 -6.33 2.39 8.46
CA ALA A 150 -6.40 3.84 8.31
C ALA A 150 -7.56 4.46 9.11
N HIS A 151 -8.67 3.73 9.22
CA HIS A 151 -9.93 4.18 9.83
C HIS A 151 -10.50 3.13 10.78
N PRO A 152 -9.88 2.90 11.94
CA PRO A 152 -10.34 1.90 12.89
C PRO A 152 -11.67 2.31 13.53
N SER A 153 -12.54 1.33 13.79
CA SER A 153 -13.87 1.48 14.38
C SER A 153 -13.86 2.08 15.79
N ASP A 154 -12.75 1.94 16.52
CA ASP A 154 -12.46 2.50 17.83
C ASP A 154 -11.66 3.83 17.78
N GLY A 155 -11.56 4.47 16.61
CA GLY A 155 -10.93 5.79 16.45
C GLY A 155 -11.62 6.67 15.40
N TRP A 156 -10.82 7.15 14.44
CA TRP A 156 -11.29 8.04 13.39
C TRP A 156 -11.98 7.29 12.24
N VAL A 157 -13.25 6.95 12.46
CA VAL A 157 -14.09 6.18 11.55
C VAL A 157 -14.40 6.94 10.26
N ALA A 158 -14.16 6.29 9.11
CA ALA A 158 -14.53 6.81 7.79
C ALA A 158 -16.07 6.78 7.59
N PRO A 159 -16.63 7.70 6.79
CA PRO A 159 -18.02 7.61 6.38
C PRO A 159 -18.26 6.31 5.61
N ARG A 160 -19.47 5.74 5.71
CA ARG A 160 -19.80 4.52 4.95
C ARG A 160 -19.76 4.82 3.45
N MET A 161 -18.78 4.25 2.76
CA MET A 161 -18.62 4.35 1.31
C MET A 161 -19.05 3.02 0.69
N GLY A 162 -20.35 2.91 0.35
CA GLY A 162 -20.91 1.75 -0.34
C GLY A 162 -21.44 0.62 0.55
N PRO A 163 -21.86 -0.51 -0.05
CA PRO A 163 -22.54 -1.62 0.65
C PRO A 163 -21.60 -2.48 1.50
N CYS A 164 -20.29 -2.44 1.24
CA CYS A 164 -19.27 -3.16 2.01
C CYS A 164 -18.63 -2.22 3.03
N SER A 165 -19.00 -2.35 4.30
CA SER A 165 -18.32 -1.65 5.40
C SER A 165 -17.54 -2.65 6.25
N PHE A 166 -16.23 -2.73 6.03
CA PHE A 166 -15.34 -3.35 7.00
C PHE A 166 -15.21 -2.44 8.21
N SER A 167 -15.44 -2.99 9.39
CA SER A 167 -15.35 -2.27 10.65
C SER A 167 -14.41 -3.05 11.56
N PHE A 168 -13.12 -2.77 11.41
CA PHE A 168 -12.07 -3.37 12.24
C PHE A 168 -11.69 -2.40 13.35
N ARG A 169 -11.42 -2.92 14.54
CA ARG A 169 -10.73 -2.12 15.58
C ARG A 169 -9.25 -2.08 15.25
N LYS A 170 -8.53 -1.14 15.84
CA LYS A 170 -7.07 -1.15 15.79
C LYS A 170 -6.53 -2.47 16.36
N HIS A 171 -5.73 -3.17 15.57
CA HIS A 171 -5.16 -4.47 15.93
C HIS A 171 -4.30 -4.35 17.19
N GLN A 172 -4.56 -5.20 18.19
CA GLN A 172 -3.77 -5.26 19.43
C GLN A 172 -2.67 -6.32 19.35
N ASN A 173 -2.79 -7.26 18.43
CA ASN A 173 -1.84 -8.35 18.24
C ASN A 173 -1.81 -8.80 16.76
N LEU A 174 -0.82 -9.62 16.44
CA LEU A 174 -0.58 -10.09 15.08
C LEU A 174 -1.71 -10.99 14.55
N GLU A 175 -2.36 -11.77 15.42
CA GLU A 175 -3.45 -12.67 15.03
C GLU A 175 -4.66 -11.88 14.54
N GLU A 176 -5.02 -10.79 15.23
CA GLU A 176 -6.08 -9.88 14.78
C GLU A 176 -5.77 -9.28 13.41
N ARG A 177 -4.52 -8.84 13.20
CA ARG A 177 -4.09 -8.28 11.91
C ARG A 177 -4.13 -9.29 10.77
N ILE A 178 -3.64 -10.51 11.00
CA ILE A 178 -3.72 -11.60 10.03
C ILE A 178 -5.18 -11.97 9.76
N GLY A 179 -6.03 -11.98 10.78
CA GLY A 179 -7.47 -12.24 10.65
C GLY A 179 -8.17 -11.19 9.79
N ALA A 180 -7.81 -9.91 9.93
CA ALA A 180 -8.33 -8.83 9.07
C ALA A 180 -7.81 -8.97 7.63
N ALA A 181 -6.52 -9.30 7.45
CA ALA A 181 -5.92 -9.57 6.15
C ALA A 181 -6.61 -10.73 5.41
N ARG A 182 -6.97 -11.82 6.10
CA ARG A 182 -7.72 -12.93 5.51
C ARG A 182 -9.11 -12.53 5.03
N LYS A 183 -9.81 -11.70 5.80
CA LYS A 183 -11.13 -11.17 5.39
C LYS A 183 -11.03 -10.33 4.12
N LEU A 184 -9.92 -9.62 3.92
CA LEU A 184 -9.68 -8.89 2.66
C LEU A 184 -9.64 -9.87 1.48
N ILE A 185 -8.98 -11.02 1.60
CA ILE A 185 -8.94 -12.04 0.54
C ILE A 185 -10.32 -12.63 0.26
N GLU A 186 -11.04 -13.02 1.32
CA GLU A 186 -12.37 -13.64 1.23
C GLU A 186 -13.36 -12.74 0.47
N HIS A 187 -13.22 -11.43 0.60
CA HIS A 187 -14.14 -10.47 0.00
C HIS A 187 -13.72 -9.94 -1.38
N PHE A 188 -12.41 -9.77 -1.63
CA PHE A 188 -11.93 -9.15 -2.87
C PHE A 188 -11.37 -10.15 -3.88
N SER A 189 -11.26 -11.44 -3.55
CA SER A 189 -10.73 -12.50 -4.41
C SER A 189 -9.42 -12.09 -5.10
N LEU A 190 -8.32 -12.11 -4.33
CA LEU A 190 -7.01 -11.78 -4.90
C LEU A 190 -6.62 -12.80 -5.98
N PRO A 191 -6.07 -12.36 -7.12
CA PRO A 191 -5.56 -13.28 -8.14
C PRO A 191 -4.50 -14.21 -7.56
N PRO A 192 -4.38 -15.47 -8.03
CA PRO A 192 -3.44 -16.45 -7.47
C PRO A 192 -1.96 -16.09 -7.65
N GLN A 193 -1.64 -15.10 -8.48
CA GLN A 193 -0.31 -14.53 -8.67
C GLN A 193 0.03 -13.42 -7.66
N CYS A 194 -0.98 -12.90 -6.94
CA CYS A 194 -0.81 -11.93 -5.85
C CYS A 194 -0.54 -12.68 -4.54
N GLN A 195 0.53 -12.31 -3.85
CA GLN A 195 0.79 -12.80 -2.50
C GLN A 195 0.37 -11.74 -1.47
N LEU A 196 -0.36 -12.17 -0.42
CA LEU A 196 -0.69 -11.32 0.72
C LEU A 196 0.24 -11.60 1.91
N VAL A 197 0.83 -10.55 2.45
CA VAL A 197 1.56 -10.57 3.73
C VAL A 197 1.00 -9.49 4.64
N ALA A 198 1.23 -9.62 5.94
CA ALA A 198 0.90 -8.60 6.93
C ALA A 198 2.18 -7.96 7.47
N ASP A 199 2.15 -6.66 7.75
CA ASP A 199 3.22 -5.99 8.47
C ASP A 199 3.28 -6.48 9.92
N CYS A 200 4.47 -6.46 10.52
CA CYS A 200 4.64 -6.79 11.93
C CYS A 200 3.97 -5.74 12.84
N MET A 201 3.66 -6.11 14.07
CA MET A 201 3.01 -5.20 15.04
C MET A 201 3.87 -3.97 15.41
N ASP A 202 5.17 -3.99 15.13
CA ASP A 202 6.07 -2.83 15.22
C ASP A 202 5.90 -1.83 14.05
N ASN A 203 5.04 -2.14 13.07
CA ASN A 203 4.75 -1.34 11.88
C ASN A 203 6.02 -1.00 11.08
N ASN A 204 7.01 -1.89 11.07
CA ASN A 204 8.30 -1.58 10.48
C ASN A 204 8.24 -1.35 8.95
N ALA A 205 7.37 -2.07 8.22
CA ALA A 205 7.20 -1.84 6.79
C ALA A 205 6.47 -0.51 6.54
N ASN A 206 5.41 -0.27 7.30
CA ASN A 206 4.64 0.96 7.28
C ASN A 206 5.53 2.21 7.51
N VAL A 207 6.42 2.17 8.51
CA VAL A 207 7.37 3.25 8.83
C VAL A 207 8.44 3.39 7.76
N ALA A 208 9.05 2.29 7.31
CA ALA A 208 10.12 2.35 6.33
C ALA A 208 9.65 2.93 4.98
N TYR A 209 8.44 2.56 4.56
CA TYR A 209 7.85 2.99 3.28
C TYR A 209 6.98 4.25 3.40
N GLY A 210 6.71 4.74 4.62
CA GLY A 210 5.94 5.96 4.86
C GLY A 210 4.46 5.84 4.48
N VAL A 211 3.83 4.69 4.79
CA VAL A 211 2.49 4.33 4.26
C VAL A 211 1.39 4.64 5.28
N ALA A 212 0.70 5.75 5.13
CA ALA A 212 -0.37 6.11 6.06
C ALA A 212 -1.76 5.55 5.71
N ASN A 213 -1.99 5.23 4.44
CA ASN A 213 -3.24 4.65 3.93
C ASN A 213 -2.87 3.54 2.94
N GLU A 214 -2.41 3.98 1.78
CA GLU A 214 -1.92 3.14 0.70
C GLU A 214 -0.74 3.84 0.04
N ARG A 215 0.15 3.02 -0.52
CA ARG A 215 1.28 3.47 -1.34
C ARG A 215 1.72 2.33 -2.20
N VAL A 216 1.78 2.58 -3.49
CA VAL A 216 2.38 1.65 -4.45
C VAL A 216 3.86 1.97 -4.61
N CYS A 217 4.69 0.93 -4.69
CA CYS A 217 6.08 1.07 -5.11
C CYS A 217 6.48 -0.09 -6.01
N ILE A 218 7.51 0.13 -6.82
CA ILE A 218 8.14 -0.92 -7.63
C ILE A 218 9.57 -1.06 -7.15
N VAL A 219 9.91 -2.27 -6.74
CA VAL A 219 11.27 -2.67 -6.43
C VAL A 219 11.83 -3.43 -7.63
N HIS A 220 13.01 -3.07 -8.08
CA HIS A 220 13.72 -3.82 -9.11
C HIS A 220 15.21 -3.83 -8.80
N GLN A 221 15.81 -5.02 -8.83
CA GLN A 221 17.19 -5.27 -8.42
C GLN A 221 17.48 -4.72 -7.01
N ARG A 222 16.56 -4.97 -6.07
CA ARG A 222 16.63 -4.50 -4.67
C ARG A 222 16.67 -2.98 -4.51
N LYS A 223 16.34 -2.23 -5.56
CA LYS A 223 16.27 -0.76 -5.56
C LYS A 223 14.86 -0.28 -5.87
N ILE A 224 14.54 0.91 -5.36
CA ILE A 224 13.25 1.54 -5.61
C ILE A 224 13.25 2.14 -7.02
N ALA A 225 12.60 1.45 -7.95
CA ALA A 225 12.47 1.90 -9.33
C ALA A 225 11.30 2.89 -9.51
N TYR A 226 10.26 2.75 -8.68
CA TYR A 226 9.14 3.67 -8.62
C TYR A 226 8.64 3.79 -7.18
N LEU A 227 8.28 5.02 -6.78
CA LEU A 227 7.72 5.31 -5.47
C LEU A 227 6.50 6.21 -5.66
N GLY A 228 5.31 5.66 -5.40
CA GLY A 228 4.08 6.41 -5.42
C GLY A 228 4.03 7.47 -4.32
N GLY A 229 3.25 8.51 -4.54
CA GLY A 229 3.06 9.57 -3.55
C GLY A 229 2.28 9.09 -2.32
N LYS A 230 1.90 10.04 -1.47
CA LYS A 230 1.07 9.76 -0.29
C LYS A 230 -0.38 9.47 -0.71
N GLY A 231 -0.88 8.26 -0.47
CA GLY A 231 -2.27 7.90 -0.71
C GLY A 231 -3.25 8.64 0.22
N PRO A 232 -4.54 8.75 -0.16
CA PRO A 232 -5.14 8.17 -1.36
C PRO A 232 -4.95 9.02 -2.63
N PHE A 233 -4.66 10.32 -2.48
CA PHE A 233 -4.71 11.26 -3.62
C PHE A 233 -3.58 11.09 -4.65
N PHE A 234 -2.44 10.57 -4.23
CA PHE A 234 -1.27 10.37 -5.11
C PHE A 234 -1.03 8.89 -5.43
N TYR A 235 -2.07 8.07 -5.35
CA TYR A 235 -2.07 6.71 -5.85
C TYR A 235 -2.43 6.70 -7.34
N SER A 236 -1.42 6.60 -8.21
CA SER A 236 -1.63 6.50 -9.67
C SER A 236 -1.21 5.14 -10.19
N LEU A 237 -2.20 4.32 -10.57
CA LEU A 237 -1.94 3.07 -11.30
C LEU A 237 -1.51 3.31 -12.75
N LYS A 238 -1.78 4.51 -13.29
CA LYS A 238 -1.37 4.88 -14.65
C LYS A 238 0.15 4.95 -14.77
N ASP A 239 0.79 5.54 -13.77
CA ASP A 239 2.24 5.73 -13.74
C ASP A 239 2.94 4.37 -13.58
N VAL A 240 2.38 3.48 -12.76
CA VAL A 240 2.84 2.10 -12.58
C VAL A 240 2.73 1.30 -13.87
N ARG A 241 1.57 1.38 -14.54
CA ARG A 241 1.35 0.74 -15.85
C ARG A 241 2.37 1.23 -16.88
N GLN A 242 2.54 2.53 -17.01
CA GLN A 242 3.49 3.12 -17.96
C GLN A 242 4.92 2.66 -17.68
N TRP A 243 5.33 2.56 -16.41
CA TRP A 243 6.66 2.06 -16.06
C TRP A 243 6.84 0.58 -16.43
N LEU A 244 5.81 -0.25 -16.20
CA LEU A 244 5.84 -1.68 -16.55
C LEU A 244 5.89 -1.89 -18.07
N GLU A 245 5.08 -1.15 -18.83
CA GLU A 245 5.06 -1.20 -20.30
C GLU A 245 6.41 -0.80 -20.90
N GLN A 246 7.04 0.26 -20.40
CA GLN A 246 8.37 0.69 -20.84
C GLN A 246 9.44 -0.36 -20.57
N THR A 247 9.38 -0.99 -19.39
CA THR A 247 10.34 -2.03 -19.00
C THR A 247 10.21 -3.29 -19.84
N ASP A 248 8.98 -3.67 -20.21
CA ASP A 248 8.71 -4.83 -21.05
C ASP A 248 9.17 -4.62 -22.49
N LEU A 249 8.87 -3.43 -23.06
CA LEU A 249 9.39 -3.03 -24.37
C LEU A 249 10.92 -3.04 -24.40
N ASP A 250 11.59 -2.46 -23.40
CA ASP A 250 13.06 -2.47 -23.32
C ASP A 250 13.65 -3.89 -23.26
N LYS A 251 12.94 -4.84 -22.64
CA LYS A 251 13.33 -6.27 -22.65
C LYS A 251 13.16 -6.88 -24.04
N GLU A 252 12.05 -6.65 -24.71
CA GLU A 252 11.79 -7.14 -26.07
C GLU A 252 12.80 -6.59 -27.08
N TYR A 253 13.08 -5.28 -27.06
CA TYR A 253 14.10 -4.65 -27.89
C TYR A 253 15.51 -5.15 -27.56
N ARG A 254 15.85 -5.39 -26.28
CA ARG A 254 17.13 -6.02 -25.91
C ARG A 254 17.22 -7.48 -26.35
N LEU A 255 16.13 -8.23 -26.34
CA LEU A 255 16.08 -9.59 -26.90
C LEU A 255 16.26 -9.55 -28.42
N LEU A 256 15.60 -8.62 -29.13
CA LEU A 256 15.80 -8.43 -30.56
C LEU A 256 17.26 -8.07 -30.88
N CYS A 257 17.87 -7.13 -30.14
CA CYS A 257 19.27 -6.77 -30.31
C CYS A 257 20.24 -7.90 -29.94
N LYS A 258 19.92 -8.75 -28.96
CA LYS A 258 20.73 -9.93 -28.60
C LYS A 258 20.59 -11.07 -29.63
N SER A 259 19.39 -11.29 -30.19
CA SER A 259 19.19 -12.24 -31.30
C SER A 259 19.81 -11.74 -32.61
N THR A 260 19.90 -10.44 -32.82
CA THR A 260 20.55 -9.86 -34.01
C THR A 260 22.08 -9.84 -33.89
N PHE A 261 22.63 -9.93 -32.67
CA PHE A 261 24.09 -10.05 -32.46
C PHE A 261 24.64 -11.48 -32.55
N PHE A 262 23.78 -12.50 -32.67
CA PHE A 262 24.21 -13.89 -32.88
C PHE A 262 24.18 -14.35 -34.35
N LEU A 263 23.68 -13.51 -35.27
CA LEU A 263 23.63 -13.85 -36.70
C LEU A 263 24.63 -13.09 -37.59
N PHE A 264 25.42 -12.15 -37.08
CA PHE A 264 26.32 -11.33 -37.90
C PHE A 264 27.82 -11.65 -37.78
N THR A 265 28.21 -12.68 -37.02
CA THR A 265 29.62 -13.10 -36.91
C THR A 265 29.86 -14.52 -37.45
N MET A 266 29.03 -14.99 -38.38
CA MET A 266 29.26 -16.27 -39.06
C MET A 266 28.89 -16.24 -40.55
N LEU A 267 29.15 -15.11 -41.23
CA LEU A 267 28.99 -15.04 -42.69
C LEU A 267 30.04 -14.20 -43.41
N LEU A 268 31.23 -14.06 -42.82
CA LEU A 268 32.41 -13.51 -43.47
C LEU A 268 33.64 -14.33 -43.04
N LEU A 269 33.68 -15.60 -43.44
CA LEU A 269 34.90 -16.40 -43.52
C LEU A 269 34.53 -17.74 -44.16
N LEU A 270 34.59 -17.78 -45.49
CA LEU A 270 35.04 -18.87 -46.38
C LEU A 270 34.56 -18.54 -47.82
N PRO A 271 35.34 -18.94 -48.83
CA PRO A 271 35.77 -18.09 -49.94
C PRO A 271 34.74 -17.83 -51.03
#